data_AF-A0A2N6BWG5-F1
#
_entry.id   AF-A0A2N6BWG5-F1
#
_cell.length_a   1.000
_cell.length_b   1.000
_cell.length_c   1.000
_cell.angle_alpha   90.00
_cell.angle_beta   90.00
_cell.angle_gamma   90.00
#
_symmetry.space_group_name_H-M   'P 1'
#
loop_
_entity.id
_entity.type
_entity.pdbx_description
1 polymer ?
#
loop_
_entity_poly.entity_id
_entity_poly.type
_entity_poly.pdbx_seq_one_letter_code
_entity_poly.pdbx_strand_id
1 'polypeptide(L)'
;MDNESDKLSLLGKLKLFLAALGVSLNFIYLLVIIAFPLSIPIIFFVLAALGVSLKLIFLLAIFIFPVSIPIIFFLNDGLFSPPKEIVVNSNGEIPGLLRRLSEKIHGDKFWESQLTKIRNEIIKEESIPFEQAKRKQESEEMMKKVYAENPSLRPKLTLAEKLRRRADELEKKESERHIEKLRQERIKNLNEIKQFIERKLGSR
;
A
#
# COMPACT_ATOMS: atom_id res chain seq x y z
N MET A 1 31.70 -0.52 100.46
CA MET A 1 32.48 -1.62 99.83
C MET A 1 31.63 -2.26 98.74
N ASP A 2 31.04 -1.47 97.83
CA ASP A 2 29.92 -1.94 96.98
C ASP A 2 30.28 -2.13 95.50
N ASN A 3 31.54 -1.89 95.11
CA ASN A 3 31.93 -1.87 93.69
C ASN A 3 32.29 -3.25 93.10
N GLU A 4 32.45 -4.29 93.94
CA GLU A 4 32.78 -5.65 93.48
C GLU A 4 31.54 -6.49 93.17
N SER A 5 30.47 -6.34 93.95
CA SER A 5 29.20 -7.04 93.75
C SER A 5 28.54 -6.66 92.41
N ASP A 6 28.57 -5.38 92.06
CA ASP A 6 27.98 -4.89 90.80
C ASP A 6 28.75 -5.37 89.56
N LYS A 7 30.08 -5.48 89.65
CA LYS A 7 30.91 -6.03 88.55
C LYS A 7 30.62 -7.51 88.30
N LEU A 8 30.42 -8.30 89.35
CA LEU A 8 30.07 -9.72 89.24
C LEU A 8 28.67 -9.92 88.63
N SER A 9 27.71 -9.07 89.01
CA SER A 9 26.35 -9.05 88.42
C SER A 9 26.38 -8.70 86.92
N LEU A 10 27.20 -7.71 86.54
CA LEU A 10 27.31 -7.25 85.16
C LEU A 10 28.00 -8.29 84.25
N LEU A 11 29.01 -9.00 84.77
CA LEU A 11 29.65 -10.13 84.08
C LEU A 11 28.70 -11.31 83.86
N GLY A 12 27.81 -11.60 84.81
CA GLY A 12 26.78 -12.63 84.67
C GLY A 12 25.79 -12.32 83.56
N LYS A 13 25.29 -11.08 83.50
CA LYS A 13 24.38 -10.61 82.43
C LYS A 13 25.05 -10.63 81.05
N LEU A 14 26.33 -10.25 80.96
CA LEU A 14 27.09 -10.27 79.71
C LEU A 14 27.26 -11.69 79.16
N LYS A 15 27.56 -12.68 80.02
CA LYS A 15 27.66 -14.09 79.59
C LYS A 15 26.32 -14.64 79.10
N LEU A 16 25.22 -14.30 79.75
CA LEU A 16 23.87 -14.72 79.34
C LEU A 16 23.50 -14.12 77.98
N PHE A 17 23.81 -12.84 77.75
CA PHE A 17 23.58 -12.16 76.48
C PHE A 17 24.42 -12.76 75.33
N LEU A 18 25.70 -13.06 75.58
CA LEU A 18 26.56 -13.70 74.60
C LEU A 18 26.10 -15.13 74.25
N ALA A 19 25.60 -15.89 75.24
CA ALA A 19 25.03 -17.21 74.99
C ALA A 19 23.73 -17.12 74.15
N ALA A 20 22.85 -16.16 74.45
CA ALA A 20 21.64 -15.93 73.66
C ALA A 20 21.96 -15.50 72.21
N LEU A 21 22.97 -14.65 72.02
CA LEU A 21 23.47 -14.28 70.69
C LEU A 21 24.01 -15.49 69.93
N GLY A 22 24.82 -16.34 70.58
CA GLY A 22 25.36 -17.56 69.97
C GLY A 22 24.28 -18.53 69.49
N VAL A 23 23.21 -18.69 70.26
CA VAL A 23 22.04 -19.52 69.86
C VAL A 23 21.30 -18.89 68.67
N SER A 24 21.13 -17.57 68.65
CA SER A 24 20.45 -16.88 67.56
C SER A 24 21.22 -16.94 66.23
N LEU A 25 22.56 -16.83 66.28
CA LEU A 25 23.40 -16.96 65.09
C LEU A 25 23.39 -18.38 64.52
N ASN A 26 23.43 -19.40 65.38
CA ASN A 26 23.36 -20.80 64.94
C ASN A 26 22.01 -21.13 64.30
N PHE A 27 20.92 -20.55 64.80
CA PHE A 27 19.58 -20.73 64.23
C PHE A 27 19.45 -20.09 62.84
N ILE A 28 20.02 -18.88 62.66
CA ILE A 28 20.06 -18.20 61.36
C ILE A 28 20.89 -19.02 60.35
N TYR A 29 22.05 -19.53 60.76
CA TYR A 29 22.89 -20.38 59.91
C TYR A 29 22.16 -21.65 59.47
N LEU A 30 21.44 -22.30 60.39
CA LEU A 30 20.63 -23.49 60.07
C LEU A 30 19.53 -23.17 59.04
N LEU A 31 18.84 -22.05 59.21
CA LEU A 31 17.81 -21.59 58.27
C LEU A 31 18.39 -21.33 56.87
N VAL A 32 19.56 -20.70 56.78
CA VAL A 32 20.23 -20.44 55.50
C VAL A 32 20.67 -21.74 54.82
N ILE A 33 21.24 -22.69 55.58
CA ILE A 33 21.68 -23.99 55.06
C ILE A 33 20.50 -24.81 54.54
N ILE A 34 19.33 -24.71 55.16
CA ILE A 34 18.12 -25.42 54.71
C ILE A 34 17.47 -24.70 53.52
N ALA A 35 17.39 -23.37 53.54
CA ALA A 35 16.72 -22.60 52.48
C ALA A 35 17.51 -22.55 51.16
N PHE A 36 18.84 -22.57 51.22
CA PHE A 36 19.70 -22.49 50.04
C PHE A 36 19.50 -23.62 49.01
N PRO A 37 19.53 -24.92 49.38
CA PRO A 37 19.34 -26.03 48.42
C PRO A 37 17.91 -26.08 47.85
N LEU A 38 16.90 -25.55 48.56
CA LEU A 38 15.54 -25.43 48.07
C LEU A 38 15.37 -24.37 46.97
N SER A 39 16.22 -23.33 46.97
CA SER A 39 16.13 -22.23 45.98
C SER A 39 16.68 -22.60 44.59
N ILE A 40 17.69 -23.48 44.52
CA ILE A 40 18.36 -23.89 43.28
C ILE A 40 17.40 -24.55 42.26
N PRO A 41 16.57 -25.55 42.61
CA PRO A 41 15.65 -26.16 41.65
C PRO A 41 14.56 -25.20 41.16
N ILE A 42 14.14 -24.24 42.01
CA ILE A 42 13.15 -23.21 41.64
C ILE A 42 13.74 -22.29 40.56
N ILE A 43 15.00 -21.85 40.73
CA ILE A 43 15.69 -21.01 39.74
C ILE A 43 15.86 -21.76 38.41
N PHE A 44 16.24 -23.04 38.45
CA PHE A 44 16.34 -23.88 37.25
C PHE A 44 15.00 -24.06 36.53
N PHE A 45 13.91 -24.24 37.27
CA PHE A 45 12.57 -24.37 36.70
C PHE A 45 12.12 -23.07 36.03
N VAL A 46 12.36 -21.91 36.65
CA VAL A 46 12.05 -20.60 36.08
C VAL A 46 12.88 -20.34 34.81
N LEU A 47 14.18 -20.64 34.82
CA LEU A 47 15.06 -20.51 33.66
C LEU A 47 14.62 -21.42 32.50
N ALA A 48 14.22 -22.67 32.79
CA ALA A 48 13.71 -23.60 31.79
C ALA A 48 12.38 -23.13 31.19
N ALA A 49 11.45 -22.64 32.02
CA ALA A 49 10.17 -22.09 31.57
C ALA A 49 10.34 -20.85 30.67
N LEU A 50 11.28 -19.96 31.02
CA LEU A 50 11.64 -18.80 30.20
C LEU A 50 12.25 -19.22 28.85
N GLY A 51 13.13 -20.23 28.84
CA GLY A 51 13.73 -20.76 27.60
C GLY A 51 12.71 -21.42 26.66
N VAL A 52 11.72 -22.13 27.19
CA VAL A 52 10.61 -22.71 26.41
C VAL A 52 9.72 -21.61 25.83
N SER A 53 9.45 -20.56 26.61
CA SER A 53 8.66 -19.40 26.17
C SER A 53 9.33 -18.66 25.01
N LEU A 54 10.66 -18.48 25.06
CA LEU A 54 11.42 -17.82 24.01
C LEU A 54 11.40 -18.61 22.70
N LYS A 55 11.55 -19.95 22.78
CA LYS A 55 11.47 -20.83 21.60
C LYS A 55 10.09 -20.78 20.95
N LEU A 56 9.02 -20.73 21.74
CA LEU A 56 7.65 -20.67 21.22
C LEU A 56 7.37 -19.35 20.48
N ILE A 57 7.85 -18.23 21.01
CA ILE A 57 7.76 -16.91 20.36
C ILE A 57 8.55 -16.90 19.05
N PHE A 58 9.75 -17.49 19.03
CA PHE A 58 10.58 -17.58 17.83
C PHE A 58 9.90 -18.45 16.75
N LEU A 59 9.26 -19.54 17.15
CA LEU A 59 8.55 -20.45 16.25
C LEU A 59 7.29 -19.78 15.69
N LEU A 60 6.51 -19.08 16.52
CA LEU A 60 5.37 -18.27 16.06
C LEU A 60 5.80 -17.15 15.11
N ALA A 61 6.91 -16.45 15.40
CA ALA A 61 7.44 -15.41 14.52
C ALA A 61 7.82 -15.98 13.15
N ILE A 62 8.49 -17.14 13.10
CA ILE A 62 8.85 -17.81 11.83
C ILE A 62 7.62 -18.16 10.99
N PHE A 63 6.48 -18.49 11.61
CA PHE A 63 5.25 -18.79 10.88
C PHE A 63 4.45 -17.53 10.48
N ILE A 64 4.44 -16.49 11.33
CA ILE A 64 3.63 -15.27 11.10
C ILE A 64 4.32 -14.33 10.10
N PHE A 65 5.65 -14.15 10.21
CA PHE A 65 6.41 -13.21 9.39
C PHE A 65 6.26 -13.47 7.87
N PRO A 66 6.46 -14.69 7.35
CA PRO A 66 6.38 -14.95 5.91
C PRO A 66 4.96 -14.86 5.35
N VAL A 67 3.93 -14.94 6.19
CA VAL A 67 2.53 -14.72 5.77
C VAL A 67 2.18 -13.23 5.80
N SER A 68 2.68 -12.49 6.79
CA SER A 68 2.42 -11.05 6.93
C SER A 68 3.09 -10.19 5.86
N ILE A 69 4.32 -10.52 5.44
CA ILE A 69 5.05 -9.74 4.42
C ILE A 69 4.31 -9.66 3.08
N PRO A 70 3.85 -10.76 2.46
CA PRO A 70 3.12 -10.68 1.20
C PRO A 70 1.75 -10.00 1.36
N ILE A 71 1.09 -10.12 2.53
CA ILE A 71 -0.15 -9.39 2.80
C ILE A 71 0.12 -7.89 2.85
N ILE A 72 1.18 -7.45 3.56
CA ILE A 72 1.58 -6.04 3.62
C ILE A 72 1.94 -5.53 2.22
N PHE A 73 2.70 -6.30 1.43
CA PHE A 73 3.08 -5.93 0.07
C PHE A 73 1.86 -5.82 -0.87
N PHE A 74 0.94 -6.79 -0.79
CA PHE A 74 -0.30 -6.81 -1.58
C PHE A 74 -1.24 -5.67 -1.20
N LEU A 75 -1.31 -5.33 0.09
CA LEU A 75 -2.03 -4.15 0.57
C LEU A 75 -1.35 -2.86 0.11
N ASN A 76 -0.01 -2.79 0.10
CA ASN A 76 0.73 -1.60 -0.32
C ASN A 76 0.53 -1.28 -1.81
N ASP A 77 0.66 -2.29 -2.68
CA ASP A 77 0.52 -2.08 -4.12
C ASP A 77 -0.93 -1.86 -4.57
N GLY A 78 -1.91 -2.46 -3.87
CA GLY A 78 -3.32 -2.38 -4.25
C GLY A 78 -4.13 -1.29 -3.54
N LEU A 79 -3.89 -1.11 -2.24
CA LEU A 79 -4.71 -0.25 -1.36
C LEU A 79 -4.09 1.13 -1.13
N PHE A 80 -2.76 1.26 -1.19
CA PHE A 80 -2.03 2.52 -0.92
C PHE A 80 -1.54 3.23 -2.20
N SER A 81 -1.74 2.63 -3.37
CA SER A 81 -1.53 3.31 -4.65
C SER A 81 -2.84 3.91 -5.17
N PRO A 82 -2.83 5.17 -5.68
CA PRO A 82 -4.00 5.74 -6.31
C PRO A 82 -4.40 4.91 -7.56
N PRO A 83 -5.71 4.80 -7.87
CA PRO A 83 -6.18 3.93 -8.93
C PRO A 83 -5.51 4.28 -10.25
N LYS A 84 -4.96 3.29 -10.98
CA LYS A 84 -4.26 3.51 -12.26
C LYS A 84 -5.20 3.98 -13.39
N GLU A 85 -6.50 3.71 -13.27
CA GLU A 85 -7.52 4.05 -14.26
C GLU A 85 -8.50 5.11 -13.74
N ILE A 86 -9.32 5.66 -14.65
CA ILE A 86 -10.47 6.49 -14.28
C ILE A 86 -11.54 5.55 -13.73
N VAL A 87 -11.88 5.71 -12.45
CA VAL A 87 -12.82 4.85 -11.73
C VAL A 87 -14.12 5.57 -11.35
N VAL A 88 -14.30 6.81 -11.77
CA VAL A 88 -15.48 7.62 -11.46
C VAL A 88 -16.41 7.61 -12.68
N ASN A 89 -17.71 7.35 -12.46
CA ASN A 89 -18.71 7.42 -13.53
C ASN A 89 -19.23 8.86 -13.73
N SER A 90 -20.04 9.09 -14.78
CA SER A 90 -20.64 10.39 -15.09
C SER A 90 -21.50 10.97 -13.97
N ASN A 91 -22.02 10.11 -13.08
CA ASN A 91 -22.80 10.52 -11.90
C ASN A 91 -21.91 10.89 -10.70
N GLY A 92 -20.58 10.78 -10.82
CA GLY A 92 -19.65 11.02 -9.73
C GLY A 92 -19.50 9.85 -8.75
N GLU A 93 -20.06 8.69 -9.08
CA GLU A 93 -20.00 7.50 -8.24
C GLU A 93 -18.76 6.66 -8.55
N ILE A 94 -18.27 6.00 -7.50
CA ILE A 94 -17.15 5.06 -7.58
C ILE A 94 -17.74 3.64 -7.52
N PRO A 95 -17.72 2.86 -8.63
CA PRO A 95 -18.21 1.50 -8.65
C PRO A 95 -17.22 0.56 -7.96
N GLY A 96 -17.73 -0.35 -7.14
CA GLY A 96 -16.94 -1.38 -6.45
C GLY A 96 -16.42 -0.97 -5.06
N LEU A 97 -16.42 -1.94 -4.14
CA LEU A 97 -16.07 -1.74 -2.73
C LEU A 97 -14.61 -1.27 -2.54
N LEU A 98 -13.67 -1.92 -3.23
CA LEU A 98 -12.23 -1.62 -3.11
C LEU A 98 -11.89 -0.20 -3.55
N ARG A 99 -12.54 0.29 -4.62
CA ARG A 99 -12.31 1.64 -5.15
C ARG A 99 -12.90 2.71 -4.22
N ARG A 100 -14.06 2.45 -3.61
CA ARG A 100 -14.62 3.30 -2.54
C ARG A 100 -13.73 3.33 -1.30
N LEU A 101 -13.13 2.19 -0.93
CA LEU A 101 -12.19 2.14 0.17
C LEU A 101 -10.92 2.96 -0.14
N SER A 102 -10.42 2.89 -1.36
CA SER A 102 -9.30 3.71 -1.83
C SER A 102 -9.61 5.22 -1.73
N GLU A 103 -10.83 5.66 -2.06
CA GLU A 103 -11.24 7.05 -1.86
C GLU A 103 -11.23 7.46 -0.40
N LYS A 104 -11.69 6.60 0.51
CA LYS A 104 -11.65 6.87 1.95
C LYS A 104 -10.22 6.94 2.50
N ILE A 105 -9.31 6.11 2.01
CA ILE A 105 -7.92 6.06 2.47
C ILE A 105 -7.14 7.29 1.99
N HIS A 106 -7.32 7.66 0.72
CA HIS A 106 -6.49 8.70 0.09
C HIS A 106 -7.14 10.10 0.12
N GLY A 107 -8.43 10.20 0.38
CA GLY A 107 -9.16 11.47 0.47
C GLY A 107 -8.97 12.33 -0.78
N ASP A 108 -8.45 13.54 -0.62
CA ASP A 108 -8.33 14.51 -1.72
C ASP A 108 -7.30 14.08 -2.78
N LYS A 109 -6.24 13.37 -2.38
CA LYS A 109 -5.23 12.82 -3.32
C LYS A 109 -5.85 11.84 -4.32
N PHE A 110 -6.90 11.12 -3.93
CA PHE A 110 -7.67 10.28 -4.86
C PHE A 110 -8.31 11.14 -5.94
N TRP A 111 -9.00 12.21 -5.53
CA TRP A 111 -9.75 13.09 -6.42
C TRP A 111 -8.82 13.90 -7.34
N GLU A 112 -7.69 14.39 -6.84
CA GLU A 112 -6.64 15.03 -7.64
C GLU A 112 -6.06 14.07 -8.70
N SER A 113 -5.80 12.81 -8.32
CA SER A 113 -5.31 11.80 -9.25
C SER A 113 -6.33 11.49 -10.36
N GLN A 114 -7.61 11.35 -10.00
CA GLN A 114 -8.70 11.16 -10.96
C GLN A 114 -8.85 12.36 -11.89
N LEU A 115 -8.78 13.59 -11.36
CA LEU A 115 -8.86 14.82 -12.13
C LEU A 115 -7.72 14.93 -13.15
N THR A 116 -6.49 14.60 -12.74
CA THR A 116 -5.32 14.59 -13.62
C THR A 116 -5.51 13.60 -14.77
N LYS A 117 -6.00 12.39 -14.48
CA LYS A 117 -6.27 11.37 -15.50
C LYS A 117 -7.33 11.81 -16.49
N ILE A 118 -8.41 12.40 -16.01
CA ILE A 118 -9.50 12.91 -16.85
C ILE A 118 -8.99 14.02 -17.76
N ARG A 119 -8.20 14.96 -17.24
CA ARG A 119 -7.58 16.03 -18.05
C ARG A 119 -6.70 15.46 -19.15
N ASN A 120 -5.85 14.48 -18.82
CA ASN A 120 -5.00 13.82 -19.80
C ASN A 120 -5.80 13.06 -20.87
N GLU A 121 -6.87 12.38 -20.47
CA GLU A 121 -7.73 11.67 -21.41
C GLU A 121 -8.50 12.64 -22.33
N ILE A 122 -8.97 13.78 -21.82
CA ILE A 122 -9.58 14.83 -22.65
C ILE A 122 -8.58 15.35 -23.68
N ILE A 123 -7.36 15.71 -23.26
CA ILE A 123 -6.32 16.21 -24.16
C ILE A 123 -6.02 15.18 -25.26
N LYS A 124 -5.94 13.90 -24.90
CA LYS A 124 -5.74 12.81 -25.85
C LYS A 124 -6.91 12.70 -26.83
N GLU A 125 -8.14 12.70 -26.36
CA GLU A 125 -9.32 12.64 -27.24
C GLU A 125 -9.41 13.86 -28.17
N GLU A 126 -8.99 15.04 -27.71
CA GLU A 126 -8.90 16.27 -28.49
C GLU A 126 -7.74 16.26 -29.52
N SER A 127 -6.65 15.53 -29.26
CA SER A 127 -5.51 15.45 -30.18
C SER A 127 -5.72 14.48 -31.35
N ILE A 128 -6.63 13.49 -31.19
CA ILE A 128 -6.88 12.45 -32.21
C ILE A 128 -7.15 13.03 -33.62
N PRO A 129 -8.03 14.03 -33.83
CA PRO A 129 -8.29 14.56 -35.16
C PRO A 129 -7.04 15.15 -35.83
N PHE A 130 -6.20 15.84 -35.02
CA PHE A 130 -4.95 16.41 -35.51
C PHE A 130 -3.95 15.32 -35.89
N GLU A 131 -3.79 14.29 -35.05
CA GLU A 131 -2.91 13.17 -35.34
C GLU A 131 -3.35 12.38 -36.58
N GLN A 132 -4.65 12.17 -36.76
CA GLN A 132 -5.20 11.51 -37.94
C GLN A 132 -4.96 12.33 -39.21
N ALA A 133 -5.17 13.65 -39.14
CA ALA A 133 -4.90 14.55 -40.26
C ALA A 133 -3.40 14.55 -40.63
N LYS A 134 -2.52 14.60 -39.63
CA LYS A 134 -1.06 14.54 -39.82
C LYS A 134 -0.63 13.22 -40.48
N ARG A 135 -1.08 12.07 -39.98
CA ARG A 135 -0.78 10.76 -40.58
C ARG A 135 -1.27 10.65 -42.01
N LYS A 136 -2.46 11.21 -42.30
CA LYS A 136 -3.01 11.24 -43.66
C LYS A 136 -2.14 12.08 -44.59
N GLN A 137 -1.72 13.27 -44.14
CA GLN A 137 -0.83 14.13 -44.91
C GLN A 137 0.52 13.45 -45.19
N GLU A 138 1.15 12.86 -44.17
CA GLU A 138 2.44 12.15 -44.30
C GLU A 138 2.32 10.98 -45.29
N SER A 139 1.21 10.23 -45.23
CA SER A 139 0.93 9.15 -46.17
C SER A 139 0.76 9.67 -47.60
N GLU A 140 0.02 10.77 -47.80
CA GLU A 140 -0.15 11.38 -49.12
C GLU A 140 1.16 11.92 -49.69
N GLU A 141 2.00 12.54 -48.87
CA GLU A 141 3.33 13.01 -49.26
C GLU A 141 4.27 11.86 -49.63
N MET A 142 4.27 10.79 -48.84
CA MET A 142 5.04 9.58 -49.14
C MET A 142 4.60 8.95 -50.46
N MET A 143 3.29 8.82 -50.69
CA MET A 143 2.74 8.29 -51.94
C MET A 143 3.10 9.17 -53.14
N LYS A 144 3.09 10.51 -52.98
CA LYS A 144 3.54 11.44 -54.02
C LYS A 144 5.01 11.24 -54.38
N LYS A 145 5.89 11.05 -53.39
CA LYS A 145 7.32 10.77 -53.63
C LYS A 145 7.51 9.45 -54.38
N VAL A 146 6.85 8.38 -53.93
CA VAL A 146 6.91 7.06 -54.58
C VAL A 146 6.45 7.14 -56.04
N TYR A 147 5.36 7.84 -56.32
CA TYR A 147 4.86 8.01 -57.68
C TYR A 147 5.70 8.94 -58.56
N ALA A 148 6.41 9.90 -57.97
CA ALA A 148 7.35 10.74 -58.70
C ALA A 148 8.60 9.96 -59.13
N GLU A 149 9.13 9.12 -58.25
CA GLU A 149 10.29 8.26 -58.51
C GLU A 149 9.95 7.08 -59.45
N ASN A 150 8.71 6.57 -59.37
CA ASN A 150 8.26 5.43 -60.14
C ASN A 150 6.91 5.71 -60.83
N PRO A 151 6.89 6.48 -61.94
CA PRO A 151 5.64 6.87 -62.61
C PRO A 151 4.80 5.69 -63.11
N SER A 152 5.44 4.55 -63.40
CA SER A 152 4.77 3.30 -63.82
C SER A 152 3.91 2.67 -62.73
N LEU A 153 4.18 2.95 -61.45
CA LEU A 153 3.39 2.46 -60.30
C LEU A 153 2.11 3.27 -60.08
N ARG A 154 1.93 4.39 -60.79
CA ARG A 154 0.74 5.22 -60.66
C ARG A 154 -0.48 4.46 -61.20
N PRO A 155 -1.51 4.18 -60.37
CA PRO A 155 -2.62 3.35 -60.79
C PRO A 155 -3.43 4.02 -61.91
N LYS A 156 -3.64 3.31 -63.02
CA LYS A 156 -4.58 3.69 -64.08
C LYS A 156 -5.94 3.08 -63.77
N LEU A 157 -6.81 3.88 -63.15
CA LEU A 157 -8.11 3.40 -62.70
C LEU A 157 -9.13 3.33 -63.84
N THR A 158 -9.75 2.18 -63.98
CA THR A 158 -10.94 1.97 -64.81
C THR A 158 -12.14 2.74 -64.24
N LEU A 159 -13.19 2.94 -65.04
CA LEU A 159 -14.41 3.60 -64.58
C LEU A 159 -15.07 2.83 -63.41
N ALA A 160 -15.07 1.49 -63.47
CA ALA A 160 -15.61 0.63 -62.41
C ALA A 160 -14.85 0.80 -61.09
N GLU A 161 -13.51 0.86 -61.13
CA GLU A 161 -12.68 1.08 -59.94
C GLU A 161 -12.87 2.49 -59.35
N LYS A 162 -13.06 3.51 -60.20
CA LYS A 162 -13.38 4.87 -59.73
C LYS A 162 -14.73 4.91 -59.01
N LEU A 163 -15.74 4.22 -59.54
CA LEU A 163 -17.06 4.11 -58.90
C LEU A 163 -16.98 3.35 -57.58
N ARG A 164 -16.23 2.24 -57.53
CA ARG A 164 -16.00 1.48 -56.30
C ARG A 164 -15.30 2.32 -55.23
N ARG A 165 -14.22 3.02 -55.58
CA ARG A 165 -13.53 3.92 -54.63
C ARG A 165 -14.45 5.00 -54.08
N ARG A 166 -15.34 5.57 -54.90
CA ARG A 166 -16.34 6.54 -54.43
C ARG A 166 -17.34 5.91 -53.46
N ALA A 167 -17.78 4.68 -53.69
CA ALA A 167 -18.63 3.96 -52.74
C ALA A 167 -17.89 3.73 -51.42
N ASP A 168 -16.64 3.23 -51.48
CA ASP A 168 -15.79 3.03 -50.31
C ASP A 168 -15.55 4.34 -49.54
N GLU A 169 -15.34 5.45 -50.24
CA GLU A 169 -15.19 6.79 -49.64
C GLU A 169 -16.44 7.25 -48.90
N LEU A 170 -17.63 6.94 -49.43
CA LEU A 170 -18.91 7.27 -48.79
C LEU A 170 -19.12 6.45 -47.51
N GLU A 171 -18.89 5.14 -47.57
CA GLU A 171 -18.99 4.26 -46.40
C GLU A 171 -17.96 4.63 -45.32
N LYS A 172 -16.74 4.97 -45.74
CA LYS A 172 -15.70 5.46 -44.83
C LYS A 172 -16.14 6.76 -44.14
N LYS A 173 -16.71 7.70 -44.89
CA LYS A 173 -17.19 8.97 -44.33
C LYS A 173 -18.31 8.78 -43.32
N GLU A 174 -19.20 7.82 -43.54
CA GLU A 174 -20.24 7.46 -42.58
C GLU A 174 -19.64 6.86 -41.30
N SER A 175 -18.68 5.93 -41.45
CA SER A 175 -17.95 5.34 -40.34
C SER A 175 -17.17 6.39 -39.53
N GLU A 176 -16.48 7.31 -40.20
CA GLU A 176 -15.76 8.43 -39.57
C GLU A 176 -16.71 9.33 -38.77
N ARG A 177 -17.91 9.63 -39.28
CA ARG A 177 -18.94 10.38 -38.54
C ARG A 177 -19.41 9.65 -37.30
N HIS A 178 -19.57 8.34 -37.37
CA HIS A 178 -19.98 7.54 -36.21
C HIS A 178 -18.90 7.53 -35.13
N ILE A 179 -17.63 7.33 -35.51
CA ILE A 179 -16.49 7.40 -34.59
C ILE A 179 -16.37 8.79 -33.96
N GLU A 180 -16.52 9.85 -34.76
CA GLU A 180 -16.47 11.23 -34.26
C GLU A 180 -17.60 11.50 -33.25
N LYS A 181 -18.81 10.97 -33.49
CA LYS A 181 -19.91 11.08 -32.52
C LYS A 181 -19.57 10.42 -31.19
N LEU A 182 -19.04 9.19 -31.21
CA LEU A 182 -18.60 8.49 -30.00
C LEU A 182 -17.49 9.24 -29.25
N ARG A 183 -16.54 9.82 -29.98
CA ARG A 183 -15.47 10.65 -29.42
C ARG A 183 -16.02 11.88 -28.70
N GLN A 184 -16.97 12.58 -29.32
CA GLN A 184 -17.62 13.76 -28.73
C GLN A 184 -18.45 13.39 -27.49
N GLU A 185 -19.18 12.26 -27.54
CA GLU A 185 -19.89 11.72 -26.37
C GLU A 185 -18.92 11.37 -25.24
N ARG A 186 -17.76 10.77 -25.56
CA ARG A 186 -16.71 10.47 -24.58
C ARG A 186 -16.16 11.75 -23.94
N ILE A 187 -15.82 12.77 -24.72
CA ILE A 187 -15.35 14.07 -24.22
C ILE A 187 -16.40 14.72 -23.32
N LYS A 188 -17.67 14.70 -23.74
CA LYS A 188 -18.78 15.22 -22.92
C LYS A 188 -18.83 14.51 -21.56
N ASN A 189 -18.81 13.17 -21.55
CA ASN A 189 -18.82 12.39 -20.31
C ASN A 189 -17.60 12.72 -19.43
N LEU A 190 -16.40 12.84 -20.00
CA LEU A 190 -15.19 13.20 -19.26
C LEU A 190 -15.31 14.60 -18.64
N ASN A 191 -15.90 15.56 -19.36
CA ASN A 191 -16.13 16.92 -18.84
C ASN A 191 -17.15 16.95 -17.69
N GLU A 192 -18.22 16.15 -17.77
CA GLU A 192 -19.19 16.02 -16.67
C GLU A 192 -18.51 15.49 -15.40
N ILE A 193 -17.67 14.45 -15.54
CA ILE A 193 -16.90 13.89 -14.41
C ILE A 193 -15.91 14.94 -13.88
N LYS A 194 -15.20 15.65 -14.76
CA LYS A 194 -14.28 16.72 -14.37
C LYS A 194 -14.97 17.78 -13.50
N GLN A 195 -16.12 18.29 -13.95
CA GLN A 195 -16.90 19.28 -13.19
C GLN A 195 -17.39 18.76 -11.84
N PHE A 196 -17.77 17.48 -11.78
CA PHE A 196 -18.13 16.86 -10.51
C PHE A 196 -16.93 16.86 -9.53
N ILE A 197 -15.76 16.42 -9.99
CA ILE A 197 -14.56 16.34 -9.15
C ILE A 197 -14.10 17.73 -8.71
N GLU A 198 -14.10 18.71 -9.61
CA GLU A 198 -13.74 20.10 -9.30
C GLU A 198 -14.68 20.71 -8.24
N ARG A 199 -15.99 20.45 -8.33
CA ARG A 199 -16.95 20.85 -7.28
C ARG A 199 -16.65 20.16 -5.95
N LYS A 200 -16.33 18.86 -5.97
CA LYS A 200 -16.03 18.09 -4.75
C LYS A 200 -14.76 18.56 -4.05
N LEU A 201 -13.73 18.96 -4.82
CA LEU A 201 -12.50 19.54 -4.28
C LEU A 201 -12.69 20.98 -3.81
N GLY A 202 -13.57 21.76 -4.46
CA GLY A 202 -13.83 23.16 -4.11
C GLY A 202 -14.90 23.41 -3.04
N SER A 203 -15.73 22.41 -2.68
CA SER A 203 -16.77 22.55 -1.65
C SER A 203 -16.33 22.12 -0.23
N ARG A 204 -15.03 21.92 -0.01
CA ARG A 204 -14.42 21.59 1.28
C ARG A 204 -13.52 22.74 1.72
#